data_AF-A0A1I6QR27-F1
#
_entry.id   AF-A0A1I6QR27-F1
#
_cell.length_a   1.000
_cell.length_b   1.000
_cell.length_c   1.000
_cell.angle_alpha   90.00
_cell.angle_beta   90.00
_cell.angle_gamma   90.00
#
_symmetry.space_group_name_H-M   'P 1'
#
loop_
_entity.id
_entity.type
_entity.pdbx_description
1 polymer ?
#
loop_
_entity_poly.entity_id
_entity_poly.type
_entity_poly.pdbx_seq_one_letter_code
_entity_poly.pdbx_strand_id
1 'polypeptide(L)' 'MKKFHPFFTIGTVGMIVTACLHMFLALSLSLISTHAVFFTLYPAFLTFMILGVVLTVKKQKTFV' A
#
# COMPACT_ATOMS: atom_id res chain seq x y z
N MET A 1 15.37 -0.87 -16.45
CA MET A 1 14.59 -0.98 -15.19
C MET A 1 13.21 -1.55 -15.50
N LYS A 2 12.81 -2.68 -14.91
CA LYS A 2 11.46 -3.24 -15.09
C LYS A 2 10.45 -2.25 -14.50
N LYS A 3 9.53 -1.72 -15.32
CA LYS A 3 8.44 -0.85 -14.85
C LYS A 3 7.40 -1.72 -14.17
N PHE A 4 7.26 -1.58 -12.85
CA PHE A 4 6.15 -2.19 -12.10
C PHE A 4 4.82 -1.59 -12.55
N HIS A 5 3.75 -2.38 -12.44
CA HIS A 5 2.40 -1.92 -12.74
C HIS A 5 2.04 -0.74 -11.82
N PRO A 6 1.31 0.29 -12.30
CA PRO A 6 0.95 1.47 -11.50
C PRO A 6 0.29 1.15 -10.15
N PHE A 7 -0.50 0.08 -10.06
CA PHE A 7 -1.07 -0.37 -8.77
C PHE A 7 -0.02 -0.70 -7.70
N PHE A 8 1.14 -1.24 -8.10
CA PHE A 8 2.23 -1.47 -7.15
C PHE A 8 2.71 -0.15 -6.57
N THR A 9 2.94 0.85 -7.43
CA THR A 9 3.37 2.19 -7.00
C THR A 9 2.34 2.87 -6.13
N ILE A 10 1.05 2.81 -6.48
CA ILE A 10 -0.05 3.37 -5.67
C ILE A 10 -0.08 2.69 -4.30
N GLY A 11 0.00 1.36 -4.26
CA GLY A 11 0.05 0.61 -3.02
C GLY A 11 1.25 1.00 -2.15
N THR A 12 2.45 1.07 -2.72
CA THR A 12 3.66 1.47 -1.99
C THR A 12 3.57 2.89 -1.44
N VAL A 13 3.21 3.87 -2.27
CA VAL A 13 3.08 5.27 -1.84
C VAL A 13 2.00 5.39 -0.77
N GLY A 14 0.86 4.73 -0.97
CA GLY A 14 -0.23 4.70 -0.01
C GLY A 14 0.18 4.11 1.34
N MET A 15 0.91 2.99 1.35
CA MET A 15 1.45 2.38 2.57
C MET A 15 2.40 3.33 3.32
N ILE A 16 3.31 3.99 2.61
CA ILE A 16 4.29 4.90 3.22
C ILE A 16 3.58 6.10 3.86
N VAL A 17 2.72 6.78 3.10
CA VAL A 17 1.98 7.95 3.58
C VAL A 17 1.08 7.57 4.75
N THR A 18 0.39 6.43 4.66
CA THR A 18 -0.48 5.92 5.72
C THR A 18 0.32 5.58 6.97
N ALA A 19 1.49 4.95 6.86
CA ALA A 19 2.33 4.64 8.01
C ALA A 19 2.83 5.90 8.72
N CYS A 20 3.30 6.91 7.98
CA CYS A 20 3.71 8.19 8.55
C CYS A 20 2.54 8.88 9.27
N LEU A 21 1.36 8.90 8.64
CA LEU A 21 0.17 9.50 9.23
C LEU A 21 -0.29 8.73 10.48
N HIS A 22 -0.27 7.39 10.46
CA HIS A 22 -0.62 6.56 11.62
C HIS A 22 0.29 6.85 12.80
N MET A 23 1.60 6.85 12.55
CA MET A 23 2.61 7.14 13.59
C MET A 23 2.40 8.53 14.18
N PHE A 24 2.17 9.55 13.34
CA PHE A 24 1.92 10.91 13.81
C PHE A 24 0.66 10.98 14.70
N LEU A 25 -0.47 10.43 14.26
CA LEU A 25 -1.70 10.47 15.06
C LEU A 25 -1.60 9.64 16.34
N ALA A 26 -0.96 8.47 16.28
CA ALA A 26 -0.82 7.59 17.43
C ALA A 26 0.12 8.18 18.49
N LEU A 27 1.25 8.76 18.09
CA LEU A 27 2.23 9.31 19.05
C LEU A 27 1.86 10.72 19.53
N SER A 28 1.45 11.62 18.64
CA SER A 28 1.21 13.01 19.01
C SER A 28 -0.13 13.21 19.71
N LEU A 29 -1.13 12.41 19.34
CA LEU A 29 -2.51 12.61 19.76
C LEU A 29 -3.03 11.47 20.66
N SER A 30 -2.29 10.34 20.75
CA SER A 30 -2.66 9.17 21.58
C SER A 30 -4.10 8.67 21.35
N LEU A 31 -4.63 8.86 20.13
CA LEU A 31 -5.99 8.44 19.79
C LEU A 31 -6.05 6.93 19.56
N ILE A 32 -6.68 6.21 20.48
CA ILE A 32 -6.92 4.76 20.38
C ILE A 32 -7.74 4.40 19.12
N SER A 33 -8.66 5.28 18.70
CA SER A 33 -9.51 5.04 17.50
C SER A 33 -8.72 5.00 16.19
N THR A 34 -7.49 5.52 16.16
CA THR A 34 -6.62 5.46 14.98
C THR A 34 -6.34 4.02 14.58
N HIS A 35 -6.08 3.12 15.53
CA HIS A 35 -5.79 1.72 15.20
C HIS A 35 -6.93 1.04 14.42
N ALA A 36 -8.19 1.36 14.72
CA ALA A 36 -9.35 0.79 14.02
C ALA A 36 -9.46 1.28 12.56
N VAL A 37 -9.26 2.59 12.32
CA VAL A 37 -9.31 3.16 10.95
C VAL A 37 -8.15 2.61 10.11
N PHE A 38 -6.95 2.61 10.67
CA PHE A 38 -5.75 2.17 9.96
C PHE A 38 -5.75 0.66 9.71
N PHE A 39 -6.46 -0.13 10.53
CA PHE A 39 -6.71 -1.56 10.27
C PHE A 39 -7.43 -1.82 8.93
N THR A 40 -8.22 -0.86 8.43
CA THR A 40 -8.87 -0.98 7.11
C THR A 40 -8.01 -0.45 5.96
N LEU A 41 -7.22 0.60 6.21
CA LEU A 41 -6.39 1.24 5.19
C LEU A 41 -5.20 0.37 4.79
N TYR A 42 -4.56 -0.33 5.74
CA TYR A 42 -3.41 -1.18 5.42
C TYR A 42 -3.77 -2.33 4.48
N PRO A 43 -4.84 -3.13 4.71
CA PRO A 43 -5.29 -4.13 3.75
C PRO A 43 -5.65 -3.54 2.39
N ALA A 44 -6.27 -2.35 2.34
CA ALA A 44 -6.62 -1.72 1.07
C ALA A 44 -5.37 -1.45 0.22
N PHE A 45 -4.33 -0.82 0.77
CA PHE A 45 -3.08 -0.59 0.03
C PHE A 45 -2.30 -1.87 -0.24
N LEU A 46 -2.37 -2.86 0.66
CA LEU A 46 -1.80 -4.17 0.42
C LEU A 46 -2.43 -4.86 -0.81
N THR A 47 -3.76 -4.76 -0.99
CA THR A 47 -4.41 -5.32 -2.19
C THR A 47 -3.91 -4.66 -3.47
N PHE A 48 -3.69 -3.34 -3.48
CA PHE A 48 -3.09 -2.65 -4.62
C PHE A 48 -1.66 -3.13 -4.90
N MET A 49 -0.85 -3.36 -3.87
CA MET A 49 0.49 -3.93 -4.03
C MET A 49 0.44 -5.35 -4.63
N ILE A 50 -0.41 -6.22 -4.09
CA ILE A 50 -0.56 -7.61 -4.59
C ILE A 50 -1.02 -7.59 -6.05
N LEU A 51 -2.06 -6.82 -6.38
CA LEU A 51 -2.54 -6.66 -7.75
C LEU A 51 -1.44 -6.11 -8.67
N GLY A 52 -0.67 -5.13 -8.19
CA GLY A 52 0.46 -4.57 -8.91
C GLY A 52 1.53 -5.61 -9.25
N VAL A 53 1.91 -6.46 -8.29
CA VAL A 53 2.86 -7.56 -8.52
C VAL A 53 2.28 -8.58 -9.50
N VAL A 54 1.05 -9.05 -9.25
CA VAL A 54 0.38 -10.06 -10.08
C VAL A 54 0.30 -9.60 -11.54
N LEU A 55 -0.15 -8.37 -11.78
CA LEU A 55 -0.25 -7.82 -13.14
C LEU A 55 1.12 -7.59 -13.79
N THR A 56 2.13 -7.21 -13.00
CA THR A 56 3.51 -7.07 -13.50
C THR A 56 4.06 -8.42 -13.97
N VAL A 57 3.85 -9.49 -13.17
CA VAL A 57 4.30 -10.84 -13.50
C VAL A 57 3.52 -11.41 -14.69
N LYS A 58 2.19 -11.24 -14.71
CA LYS A 58 1.35 -11.66 -15.86
C LYS A 58 1.80 -10.98 -17.14
N LYS A 59 2.03 -9.66 -17.11
CA LYS A 59 2.54 -8.91 -18.26
C LYS A 59 3.86 -9.48 -18.75
N GLN A 60 4.81 -9.74 -17.85
CA GLN A 60 6.11 -10.30 -18.24
C GLN A 60 6.00 -11.69 -18.88
N LYS A 61 5.11 -12.57 -18.37
CA LYS A 61 4.86 -13.88 -18.98
C LYS A 61 4.22 -13.83 -20.38
N THR A 62 3.50 -12.76 -20.73
CA THR A 62 2.91 -12.61 -22.07
C THR A 62 3.93 -12.16 -23.11
N PHE A 63 5.04 -11.54 -22.69
CA PHE A 63 6.10 -11.04 -23.58
C PHE A 63 7.35 -11.96 -23.61
N VAL A 64 7.27 -13.15 -23.01
CA VAL A 64 8.26 -14.25 -23.11
C VAL A 64 7.61 -15.38 -23.88
#